data_AF-A0A972QFF2-F1
#
_entry.id   AF-A0A972QFF2-F1
#
_cell.length_a   1.000
_cell.length_b   1.000
_cell.length_c   1.000
_cell.angle_alpha   90.00
_cell.angle_beta   90.00
_cell.angle_gamma   90.00
#
_symmetry.space_group_name_H-M   'P 1'
#
loop_
_entity.id
_entity.type
_entity.pdbx_description
1 polymer ?
#
loop_
_entity_poly.entity_id
_entity_poly.type
_entity_poly.pdbx_seq_one_letter_code
_entity_poly.pdbx_strand_id
1 'polypeptide(L)'
;MLKKISIFVVIFAALFVLGLVAQNVIGAGLSKIPIDLEQVPQEDRDKEILRLGIIAELDAINLYEQLAAYATNPHIKELLMDVAREEKTHVGELQALLSKLDEEHGKELEKGKKEVDELLGKEQ
;
A
#
# COMPACT_ATOMS: atom_id res chain seq x y z
N MET A 1 10.28 -20.70 8.48
CA MET A 1 9.71 -21.26 7.23
C MET A 1 8.31 -20.76 6.92
N LEU A 2 7.40 -20.59 7.90
CA LEU A 2 6.05 -20.07 7.66
C LEU A 2 5.98 -18.63 7.12
N LYS A 3 6.88 -17.72 7.54
CA LYS A 3 6.88 -16.32 7.03
C LYS A 3 7.18 -16.17 5.53
N LYS A 4 7.90 -17.11 4.91
CA LYS A 4 8.22 -17.05 3.47
C LYS A 4 7.06 -17.53 2.58
N ILE A 5 6.20 -18.40 3.11
CA ILE A 5 5.00 -18.89 2.42
C ILE A 5 3.94 -17.77 2.36
N SER A 6 3.86 -16.93 3.39
CA SER A 6 2.93 -15.78 3.42
C SER A 6 3.22 -14.76 2.32
N ILE A 7 4.48 -14.37 2.11
CA ILE A 7 4.86 -13.39 1.07
C ILE A 7 4.56 -13.92 -0.33
N PHE A 8 4.81 -15.21 -0.59
CA PHE A 8 4.51 -15.81 -1.89
C PHE A 8 3.00 -15.87 -2.17
N VAL A 9 2.18 -16.11 -1.15
CA VAL A 9 0.71 -16.11 -1.29
C VAL A 9 0.17 -14.69 -1.48
N VAL A 10 0.71 -13.68 -0.79
CA VAL A 10 0.31 -12.27 -0.96
C VAL A 10 0.70 -11.72 -2.32
N ILE A 11 1.94 -11.96 -2.78
CA ILE A 11 2.41 -11.54 -4.10
C ILE A 11 1.63 -12.26 -5.22
N PHE A 12 1.35 -13.56 -5.05
CA PHE A 12 0.58 -14.31 -6.04
C PHE A 12 -0.89 -13.91 -6.04
N ALA A 13 -1.49 -13.59 -4.88
CA ALA A 13 -2.84 -13.04 -4.80
C ALA A 13 -2.91 -11.64 -5.43
N ALA A 14 -1.93 -10.76 -5.17
CA ALA A 14 -1.85 -9.44 -5.79
C ALA A 14 -1.70 -9.52 -7.32
N LEU A 15 -0.84 -10.43 -7.83
CA LEU A 15 -0.67 -10.66 -9.28
C LEU A 15 -1.87 -11.36 -9.93
N PHE A 16 -2.57 -12.26 -9.22
CA PHE A 16 -3.77 -12.93 -9.71
C PHE A 16 -4.98 -11.98 -9.73
N VAL A 17 -5.08 -11.08 -8.75
CA VAL A 17 -6.06 -9.98 -8.75
C VAL A 17 -5.74 -8.99 -9.89
N LEU A 18 -4.47 -8.63 -10.11
CA LEU A 18 -4.05 -7.82 -11.28
C LEU A 18 -4.45 -8.44 -12.62
N GLY A 19 -4.36 -9.77 -12.75
CA GLY A 19 -4.75 -10.50 -13.96
C GLY A 19 -6.26 -10.62 -14.20
N LEU A 20 -7.06 -10.81 -13.14
CA LEU A 20 -8.53 -10.94 -13.27
C LEU A 20 -9.26 -9.60 -13.39
N VAL A 21 -8.75 -8.55 -12.74
CA VAL A 21 -9.35 -7.20 -12.77
C VAL A 21 -9.27 -6.57 -14.15
N ALA A 22 -8.24 -6.91 -14.94
CA ALA A 22 -8.00 -6.35 -16.27
C ALA A 22 -9.09 -6.67 -17.31
N GLN A 23 -9.94 -7.69 -17.10
CA GLN A 23 -10.96 -8.07 -18.08
C GLN A 23 -12.39 -7.64 -17.72
N ASN A 24 -12.73 -7.40 -16.45
CA ASN A 24 -14.14 -7.26 -16.04
C ASN A 24 -14.50 -6.06 -15.13
N VAL A 25 -13.57 -5.16 -14.81
CA VAL A 25 -13.89 -3.98 -13.95
C VAL A 25 -13.68 -2.67 -14.70
N ILE A 26 -14.49 -2.46 -15.74
CA ILE A 26 -14.74 -1.13 -16.32
C ILE A 26 -15.88 -0.49 -15.49
N GLY A 27 -15.63 -0.07 -14.26
CA GLY A 27 -16.66 0.66 -13.49
C GLY A 27 -16.47 0.89 -12.00
N ALA A 28 -15.54 0.24 -11.31
CA ALA A 28 -15.39 0.41 -9.86
C ALA A 28 -13.92 0.53 -9.45
N GLY A 29 -13.47 1.77 -9.22
CA GLY A 29 -12.54 2.17 -8.15
C GLY A 29 -11.08 1.68 -8.17
N LEU A 30 -10.72 0.58 -8.83
CA LEU A 30 -9.35 0.06 -8.78
C LEU A 30 -8.44 0.88 -9.68
N SER A 31 -7.43 1.48 -9.05
CA SER A 31 -6.42 2.33 -9.68
C SER A 31 -5.77 1.62 -10.86
N LYS A 32 -5.92 2.19 -12.06
CA LYS A 32 -5.04 1.84 -13.19
C LYS A 32 -3.65 2.31 -12.81
N ILE A 33 -2.69 1.40 -12.70
CA ILE A 33 -1.28 1.74 -12.50
C ILE A 33 -0.86 2.69 -13.64
N PRO A 34 -0.60 3.97 -13.37
CA PRO A 34 -0.43 4.96 -14.43
C PRO A 34 1.01 5.03 -14.96
N ILE A 35 1.92 4.20 -14.43
CA ILE A 35 3.34 4.22 -14.74
C ILE A 35 3.69 3.05 -15.65
N ASP A 36 4.26 3.38 -16.81
CA ASP A 36 4.95 2.42 -17.66
C ASP A 36 6.39 2.24 -17.14
N LEU A 37 6.62 1.14 -16.40
CA LEU A 37 7.91 0.82 -15.81
C LEU A 37 9.02 0.59 -16.85
N GLU A 38 8.68 0.34 -18.11
CA GLU A 38 9.67 0.21 -19.19
C GLU A 38 10.27 1.56 -19.59
N GLN A 39 9.57 2.66 -19.29
CA GLN A 39 10.02 4.03 -19.58
C GLN A 39 10.78 4.68 -18.41
N VAL A 40 10.81 4.02 -17.24
CA VAL A 40 11.53 4.52 -16.06
C VAL A 40 13.01 4.12 -16.15
N PRO A 41 13.96 5.06 -15.88
CA PRO A 41 15.38 4.74 -15.81
C PRO A 41 15.66 3.56 -14.87
N GLN A 42 16.60 2.70 -15.23
CA GLN A 42 16.84 1.47 -14.51
C GLN A 42 17.18 1.69 -13.04
N GLU A 43 17.91 2.76 -12.75
CA GLU A 43 18.31 3.22 -11.42
C GLU A 43 17.14 3.66 -10.52
N ASP A 44 16.00 4.02 -11.12
CA ASP A 44 14.82 4.51 -10.39
C ASP A 44 13.66 3.50 -10.35
N ARG A 45 13.73 2.42 -11.16
CA ARG A 45 12.68 1.40 -11.23
C ARG A 45 12.32 0.81 -9.87
N ASP A 46 13.31 0.49 -9.05
CA ASP A 46 13.06 -0.10 -7.73
C ASP A 46 12.33 0.88 -6.79
N LYS A 47 12.62 2.19 -6.90
CA LYS A 47 11.92 3.23 -6.14
C LYS A 47 10.46 3.32 -6.59
N GLU A 48 10.20 3.29 -7.90
CA GLU A 48 8.84 3.31 -8.44
C GLU A 48 8.06 2.06 -8.07
N ILE A 49 8.68 0.87 -8.08
CA ILE A 49 8.04 -0.37 -7.61
C ILE A 49 7.58 -0.24 -6.16
N LEU A 50 8.40 0.37 -5.29
CA LEU A 50 8.02 0.59 -3.89
C LEU A 50 6.89 1.61 -3.76
N ARG A 51 6.91 2.70 -4.53
CA ARG A 51 5.82 3.70 -4.54
C ARG A 51 4.51 3.07 -5.02
N LEU A 52 4.56 2.25 -6.08
CA LEU A 52 3.41 1.50 -6.57
C LEU A 52 2.89 0.50 -5.53
N GLY A 53 3.79 -0.18 -4.83
CA GLY A 53 3.43 -1.04 -3.70
C GLY A 53 2.67 -0.25 -2.62
N ILE A 54 3.18 0.90 -2.19
CA ILE A 54 2.52 1.75 -1.19
C ILE A 54 1.12 2.16 -1.65
N ILE A 55 0.97 2.55 -2.92
CA ILE A 55 -0.33 2.91 -3.51
C ILE A 55 -1.30 1.72 -3.45
N ALA A 56 -0.84 0.52 -3.81
CA ALA A 56 -1.67 -0.69 -3.80
C ALA A 56 -2.14 -1.04 -2.38
N GLU A 57 -1.25 -0.97 -1.38
CA GLU A 57 -1.61 -1.25 0.01
C GLU A 57 -2.60 -0.21 0.56
N LEU A 58 -2.44 1.07 0.23
CA LEU A 58 -3.40 2.12 0.61
C LEU A 58 -4.78 1.91 -0.02
N ASP A 59 -4.84 1.47 -1.28
CA ASP A 59 -6.09 1.12 -1.95
C ASP A 59 -6.76 -0.09 -1.29
N ALA A 60 -5.98 -1.12 -0.94
CA ALA A 60 -6.45 -2.29 -0.20
C ALA A 60 -7.02 -1.92 1.18
N ILE A 61 -6.34 -1.05 1.93
CA ILE A 61 -6.83 -0.53 3.22
C ILE A 61 -8.21 0.11 3.03
N ASN A 62 -8.34 1.04 2.09
CA ASN A 62 -9.59 1.74 1.83
C ASN A 62 -10.70 0.76 1.43
N LEU A 63 -10.40 -0.20 0.55
CA LEU A 63 -11.34 -1.22 0.11
C LEU A 63 -11.84 -2.07 1.29
N TYR A 64 -10.93 -2.60 2.10
CA TYR A 64 -11.32 -3.47 3.22
C TYR A 64 -12.08 -2.73 4.31
N GLU A 65 -11.69 -1.49 4.63
CA GLU A 65 -12.42 -0.65 5.59
C GLU A 65 -13.84 -0.31 5.08
N GLN A 66 -14.01 -0.01 3.78
CA GLN A 66 -15.32 0.20 3.17
C GLN A 66 -16.17 -1.07 3.21
N LEU A 67 -15.63 -2.22 2.80
CA LEU A 67 -16.34 -3.50 2.85
C LEU A 67 -16.74 -3.87 4.29
N ALA A 68 -15.87 -3.62 5.27
CA ALA A 68 -16.15 -3.83 6.68
C ALA A 68 -17.28 -2.94 7.20
N ALA A 69 -17.40 -1.71 6.68
CA ALA A 69 -18.50 -0.80 7.02
C ALA A 69 -19.86 -1.28 6.47
N TYR A 70 -19.88 -1.97 5.33
CA TYR A 70 -21.11 -2.55 4.74
C TYR A 70 -21.45 -3.94 5.27
N ALA A 71 -20.49 -4.66 5.85
CA ALA A 71 -20.70 -6.01 6.36
C ALA A 71 -21.67 -6.04 7.54
N THR A 72 -22.73 -6.86 7.42
CA THR A 72 -23.71 -7.08 8.50
C THR A 72 -23.33 -8.23 9.43
N ASN A 73 -22.50 -9.17 8.97
CA ASN A 73 -21.97 -10.26 9.80
C ASN A 73 -20.78 -9.73 10.63
N PRO A 74 -20.84 -9.81 11.98
CA PRO A 74 -19.78 -9.28 12.84
C PRO A 74 -18.42 -9.97 12.61
N HIS A 75 -18.39 -11.25 12.29
CA HIS A 75 -17.14 -11.98 12.03
C HIS A 75 -16.48 -11.56 10.71
N ILE A 76 -17.28 -11.23 9.69
CA ILE A 76 -16.75 -10.71 8.42
C ILE A 76 -16.17 -9.32 8.64
N LYS A 77 -16.87 -8.47 9.40
CA LYS A 77 -16.38 -7.13 9.75
C LYS A 77 -15.06 -7.20 10.50
N GLU A 78 -14.95 -8.06 11.51
CA GLU A 78 -13.72 -8.25 12.28
C GLU A 78 -12.57 -8.71 11.38
N LEU A 79 -12.79 -9.75 10.57
CA LEU A 79 -11.79 -10.26 9.62
C LEU A 79 -11.30 -9.17 8.67
N LEU A 80 -12.19 -8.41 8.04
CA LEU A 80 -11.81 -7.36 7.09
C LEU A 80 -11.04 -6.22 7.76
N MET A 81 -11.43 -5.85 8.99
CA MET A 81 -10.68 -4.86 9.77
C MET A 81 -9.30 -5.37 10.20
N ASP A 82 -9.16 -6.68 10.45
CA ASP A 82 -7.86 -7.30 10.74
C ASP A 82 -6.96 -7.26 9.51
N VAL A 83 -7.47 -7.66 8.33
CA VAL A 83 -6.72 -7.56 7.06
C VAL A 83 -6.31 -6.12 6.78
N ALA A 84 -7.20 -5.14 6.94
CA ALA A 84 -6.86 -3.72 6.76
C ALA A 84 -5.73 -3.25 7.71
N ARG A 85 -5.61 -3.84 8.92
CA ARG A 85 -4.50 -3.52 9.84
C ARG A 85 -3.18 -4.16 9.39
N GLU A 86 -3.22 -5.34 8.79
CA GLU A 86 -2.03 -5.98 8.21
C GLU A 86 -1.50 -5.14 7.03
N GLU A 87 -2.37 -4.66 6.14
CA GLU A 87 -1.94 -3.82 5.00
C GLU A 87 -1.32 -2.48 5.45
N LYS A 88 -1.80 -1.89 6.57
CA LYS A 88 -1.14 -0.71 7.18
C LYS A 88 0.29 -1.01 7.61
N THR A 89 0.57 -2.24 8.03
CA THR A 89 1.93 -2.67 8.35
C THR A 89 2.76 -2.78 7.07
N HIS A 90 2.21 -3.34 5.99
CA HIS A 90 2.88 -3.42 4.70
C HIS A 90 3.21 -2.04 4.12
N VAL A 91 2.31 -1.05 4.24
CA VAL A 91 2.62 0.36 3.93
C VAL A 91 3.89 0.82 4.67
N GLY A 92 3.97 0.55 5.97
CA GLY A 92 5.13 0.90 6.78
C GLY A 92 6.42 0.20 6.35
N GLU A 93 6.36 -1.10 6.01
CA GLU A 93 7.52 -1.86 5.52
C GLU A 93 8.05 -1.29 4.20
N LEU A 94 7.15 -0.99 3.25
CA LEU A 94 7.50 -0.42 1.95
C LEU A 94 8.04 1.01 2.08
N GLN A 95 7.42 1.86 2.88
CA GLN A 95 7.91 3.23 3.16
C GLN A 95 9.29 3.22 3.81
N ALA A 96 9.53 2.30 4.75
CA ALA A 96 10.82 2.16 5.40
C ALA A 96 11.92 1.75 4.42
N LEU A 97 11.63 0.86 3.47
CA LEU A 97 12.59 0.47 2.44
C LEU A 97 12.79 1.60 1.42
N LEU A 98 11.72 2.27 0.98
CA LEU A 98 11.81 3.40 0.06
C LEU A 98 12.68 4.52 0.62
N SER A 99 12.51 4.86 1.90
CA SER A 99 13.33 5.88 2.59
C SER A 99 14.82 5.53 2.66
N LYS A 100 15.19 4.25 2.54
CA LYS A 100 16.60 3.81 2.48
C LYS A 100 17.19 3.89 1.07
N LEU A 101 16.36 3.76 0.04
CA LEU A 101 16.78 3.79 -1.37
C LEU A 101 16.66 5.18 -2.00
N ASP A 102 15.80 6.03 -1.45
CA ASP A 102 15.54 7.40 -1.88
C ASP A 102 15.77 8.36 -0.69
N GLU A 103 16.97 8.93 -0.63
CA GLU A 103 17.36 9.84 0.46
C GLU A 103 16.50 11.10 0.51
N GLU A 104 16.03 11.60 -0.64
CA GLU A 104 15.16 12.79 -0.69
C GLU A 104 13.80 12.46 -0.08
N HIS A 105 13.20 11.32 -0.46
CA HIS A 105 11.97 10.84 0.16
C HIS A 105 12.10 10.70 1.68
N GLY A 106 13.20 10.11 2.16
CA GLY A 106 13.44 9.97 3.60
C GLY A 106 13.56 11.31 4.33
N LYS A 107 14.24 12.30 3.73
CA LYS A 107 14.38 13.65 4.31
C LYS A 107 13.05 14.41 4.35
N GLU A 108 12.30 14.40 3.25
CA GLU A 108 11.01 15.10 3.18
C GLU A 108 9.94 14.41 4.05
N LEU A 109 9.97 13.08 4.19
CA LEU A 109 9.08 12.36 5.11
C LEU A 109 9.30 12.78 6.56
N GLU A 110 10.56 12.94 7.00
CA GLU A 110 10.88 13.37 8.36
C GLU A 110 10.57 14.85 8.59
N LYS A 111 10.81 15.70 7.59
CA LYS A 111 10.41 17.11 7.62
C LYS A 111 8.90 17.26 7.72
N GLY A 112 8.13 16.51 6.94
CA GLY A 112 6.67 16.51 6.98
C GLY A 112 6.10 16.11 8.34
N LYS A 113 6.73 15.17 9.06
CA LYS A 113 6.32 14.86 10.45
C LYS A 113 6.46 16.07 11.37
N LYS A 114 7.59 16.77 11.28
CA LYS A 114 7.85 17.98 12.10
C LYS A 114 6.86 19.09 11.76
N GLU A 115 6.58 19.31 10.48
CA GLU A 115 5.57 20.28 10.04
C GLU A 115 4.18 19.96 10.63
N VAL A 116 3.80 18.68 10.72
CA VAL A 116 2.54 18.27 11.37
C VAL A 116 2.57 18.52 12.88
N ASP A 117 3.67 18.23 13.57
CA ASP A 117 3.79 18.48 15.01
C ASP A 117 3.70 19.98 15.34
N GLU A 118 4.35 20.82 14.51
CA GLU A 118 4.26 22.29 14.58
C GLU A 118 2.82 22.77 14.33
N LEU A 119 2.16 22.26 13.29
CA LEU A 119 0.76 22.59 12.98
C LEU A 119 -0.21 22.21 14.11
N LEU A 120 0.06 21.11 14.82
CA LEU A 120 -0.77 20.62 15.92
C LEU A 120 -0.41 21.25 17.28
N GLY A 121 0.58 22.15 17.31
CA GLY A 121 1.03 22.80 18.55
C GLY A 121 1.59 21.82 19.58
N LYS A 122 2.09 20.66 19.14
CA LYS A 122 2.78 19.71 20.00
C LYS A 122 4.26 20.09 20.03
N GLU A 123 4.58 21.06 20.87
CA GLU A 123 5.98 21.29 21.25
C GLU A 123 6.49 20.09 22.06
N GLN A 124 7.76 19.76 21.83
CA GLN A 124 8.51 18.57 22.27
C GLN A 124 8.43 18.27 23.77
#